data_AF-A0A7K8NI84-F1
#
_entry.id   AF-A0A7K8NI84-F1
#
_cell.length_a   1.000
_cell.length_b   1.000
_cell.length_c   1.000
_cell.angle_alpha   90.00
_cell.angle_beta   90.00
_cell.angle_gamma   90.00
#
_symmetry.space_group_name_H-M   'P 1'
#
loop_
_entity.id
_entity.type
_entity.pdbx_description
1 polymer ?
#
loop_
_entity_poly.entity_id
_entity_poly.type
_entity_poly.pdbx_seq_one_letter_code
_entity_poly.pdbx_strand_id
1 'polypeptide(L)' 'AGAWCSITVRDLLEASRWQLAPQDGYKCVACCRIFPTLCSLKTHLRHGVREGFSCKVYYRRLKALWEREREAREASAAAA' A
#
# COMPACT_ATOMS: atom_id res chain seq x y z
N ALA A 1 13.15 -9.10 31.29
CA ALA A 1 12.00 -9.96 30.96
C ALA A 1 11.03 -9.14 30.13
N GLY A 2 10.95 -9.38 28.82
CA GLY A 2 10.05 -8.62 27.94
C GLY A 2 8.61 -9.03 28.22
N ALA A 3 7.75 -8.08 28.53
CA ALA A 3 6.32 -8.32 28.58
C ALA A 3 5.85 -8.66 27.17
N TRP A 4 5.46 -9.91 26.94
CA TRP A 4 4.76 -10.28 25.71
C TRP A 4 3.39 -9.65 25.83
N CYS A 5 3.17 -8.57 25.10
CA CYS A 5 1.88 -7.89 25.08
C CYS A 5 0.84 -8.90 24.60
N SER A 6 -0.03 -9.36 25.50
CA SER A 6 -1.05 -10.35 25.18
C SER A 6 -2.11 -9.65 24.33
N ILE A 7 -2.13 -9.93 23.03
CA ILE A 7 -3.14 -9.43 22.12
C ILE A 7 -4.48 -10.05 22.54
N THR A 8 -5.44 -9.20 22.90
CA THR A 8 -6.78 -9.64 23.30
C THR A 8 -7.74 -9.65 22.12
N VAL A 9 -8.85 -10.38 22.26
CA VAL A 9 -9.95 -10.39 21.28
C VAL A 9 -10.50 -8.98 21.03
N ARG A 10 -10.44 -8.09 22.03
CA ARG A 10 -10.83 -6.68 21.91
C ARG A 10 -9.88 -5.91 20.98
N ASP A 11 -8.58 -6.18 21.08
CA ASP A 11 -7.57 -5.55 20.23
C ASP A 11 -7.73 -5.96 18.76
N LEU A 12 -8.10 -7.23 18.50
CA LEU A 12 -8.39 -7.73 17.16
C LEU A 12 -9.70 -7.14 16.60
N LEU A 13 -10.75 -7.03 17.43
CA LEU A 13 -12.02 -6.45 17.01
C LEU A 13 -11.90 -4.94 16.73
N GLU A 14 -11.15 -4.20 17.55
CA GLU A 14 -10.81 -2.79 17.31
C GLU A 14 -10.01 -2.61 16.00
N ALA A 15 -9.06 -3.52 15.71
CA ALA A 15 -8.31 -3.55 14.46
C ALA A 15 -9.19 -3.88 13.24
N SER A 16 -10.13 -4.82 13.38
CA SER A 16 -11.06 -5.21 12.32
C SER A 16 -12.09 -4.13 11.96
N ARG A 17 -12.33 -3.16 12.85
CA ARG A 17 -13.19 -2.00 12.55
C ARG A 17 -12.65 -1.14 11.39
N TRP A 18 -11.33 -1.23 11.12
CA TRP A 18 -10.67 -0.60 9.96
C TRP A 18 -10.90 -1.34 8.62
N GLN A 19 -11.43 -2.57 8.64
CA GLN A 19 -11.78 -3.36 7.45
C GLN A 19 -13.23 -3.15 6.99
N LEU A 20 -14.04 -2.40 7.74
CA LEU A 20 -15.46 -2.17 7.43
C LEU A 20 -15.72 -0.92 6.57
N ALA A 21 -14.69 -0.23 6.08
CA ALA A 21 -14.83 0.90 5.14
C ALA A 21 -14.64 0.44 3.68
N PRO A 22 -15.31 1.12 2.73
CA PRO A 22 -16.21 0.57 1.71
C PRO A 22 -15.56 -0.46 0.78
N GLN A 23 -16.34 -1.51 0.45
CA GLN A 23 -16.00 -2.52 -0.57
C GLN A 23 -15.69 -1.91 -1.95
N ASP A 24 -16.08 -0.65 -2.17
CA ASP A 24 -15.88 0.13 -3.41
C ASP A 24 -14.84 1.26 -3.24
N GLY A 25 -13.69 0.96 -2.63
CA GLY A 25 -12.63 1.94 -2.39
C GLY A 25 -11.29 1.62 -3.07
N TYR A 26 -10.45 2.64 -3.21
CA TYR A 26 -9.08 2.49 -3.70
C TYR A 26 -8.12 2.21 -2.54
N LYS A 27 -7.48 1.04 -2.56
CA LYS A 27 -6.51 0.63 -1.52
C LYS A 27 -5.09 1.07 -1.86
N CYS A 28 -4.44 1.75 -0.92
CA CYS A 28 -2.99 1.97 -0.99
C CYS A 28 -2.26 0.68 -0.64
N VAL A 29 -1.43 0.16 -1.55
CA VAL A 29 -0.72 -1.13 -1.33
C VAL A 29 0.39 -0.98 -0.28
N ALA A 30 0.96 0.22 -0.15
CA ALA A 30 2.05 0.48 0.79
C ALA A 30 1.63 0.48 2.27
N CYS A 31 0.45 1.01 2.58
CA CYS A 31 -0.04 1.16 3.95
C CYS A 31 -1.38 0.47 4.20
N CYS A 32 -1.92 -0.23 3.21
CA CYS A 32 -3.19 -0.96 3.23
C CYS A 32 -4.45 -0.11 3.52
N ARG A 33 -4.35 1.22 3.65
CA ARG A 33 -5.49 2.11 3.88
C ARG A 33 -6.38 2.23 2.64
N ILE A 34 -7.69 2.19 2.84
CA ILE A 34 -8.71 2.32 1.79
C ILE A 34 -9.17 3.78 1.72
N PHE A 35 -9.32 4.27 0.50
CA PHE A 35 -9.77 5.62 0.20
C PHE A 35 -11.05 5.57 -0.63
N PRO A 36 -12.07 6.38 -0.33
CA PRO A 36 -13.36 6.32 -1.04
C PRO A 36 -13.27 6.80 -2.49
N THR A 37 -12.22 7.53 -2.87
CA THR A 37 -12.04 8.05 -4.23
C THR A 37 -10.60 7.97 -4.71
N LEU A 38 -10.39 7.92 -6.02
CA LEU A 38 -9.04 7.95 -6.60
C LEU A 38 -8.30 9.25 -6.25
N CYS A 39 -9.03 10.37 -6.18
CA CYS A 39 -8.45 11.68 -5.88
C CYS A 39 -7.89 11.73 -4.45
N SER A 40 -8.60 11.14 -3.49
CA SER A 40 -8.12 11.04 -2.10
C SER A 40 -6.89 10.13 -1.98
N LEU A 41 -6.85 8.99 -2.69
CA LEU A 41 -5.65 8.18 -2.77
C LEU A 41 -4.46 8.95 -3.39
N LYS A 42 -4.65 9.65 -4.52
CA LYS A 42 -3.57 10.43 -5.15
C LYS A 42 -3.01 11.52 -4.23
N THR A 43 -3.88 12.18 -3.48
CA THR A 43 -3.45 13.18 -2.49
C THR A 43 -2.68 12.52 -1.35
N HIS A 44 -3.16 11.38 -0.83
CA HIS A 44 -2.40 10.59 0.14
C HIS A 44 -0.99 10.23 -0.38
N LEU A 45 -0.85 9.76 -1.62
CA LEU A 45 0.46 9.45 -2.20
C LEU A 45 1.39 10.67 -2.35
N ARG A 46 0.84 11.87 -2.54
CA ARG A 46 1.64 13.11 -2.58
C ARG A 46 2.17 13.51 -1.20
N HIS A 47 1.37 13.31 -0.16
CA HIS A 47 1.65 13.76 1.21
C HIS A 47 2.12 12.66 2.17
N GLY A 48 2.19 11.40 1.73
CA GLY A 48 2.37 10.22 2.59
C GLY A 48 3.58 10.25 3.53
N VAL A 49 4.63 11.02 3.20
CA VAL A 49 5.78 11.26 4.10
C VAL A 49 5.34 11.82 5.45
N ARG A 50 4.23 12.58 5.50
CA ARG A 50 3.67 13.17 6.73
C ARG A 50 2.81 12.18 7.55
N GLU A 51 2.46 11.02 7.01
CA GLU A 51 1.61 10.01 7.67
C GLU A 51 2.42 8.87 8.32
N GLY A 52 3.75 8.99 8.39
CA GLY A 52 4.62 7.98 9.00
C GLY A 52 4.94 6.77 8.11
N PHE A 53 4.29 6.65 6.96
CA PHE A 53 4.57 5.64 5.93
C PHE A 53 4.88 6.32 4.60
N SER A 54 6.08 6.08 4.06
CA SER A 54 6.49 6.67 2.77
C SER A 54 5.86 5.96 1.56
N CYS A 55 4.53 5.96 1.49
CA CYS A 55 3.76 5.40 0.37
C CYS A 55 4.26 5.95 -0.98
N LYS A 56 4.61 7.24 -1.04
CA LYS A 56 5.22 7.87 -2.21
C LYS A 56 6.49 7.17 -2.69
N VAL A 57 7.38 6.84 -1.76
CA VAL A 57 8.67 6.20 -2.07
C VAL A 57 8.43 4.76 -2.53
N TYR A 58 7.53 4.05 -1.85
CA TYR A 58 7.11 2.72 -2.26
C TYR A 58 6.61 2.70 -3.72
N TYR A 59 5.65 3.56 -4.07
CA TYR A 59 5.12 3.60 -5.45
C TYR A 59 6.15 4.04 -6.49
N ARG A 60 7.12 4.91 -6.13
CA ARG A 60 8.24 5.24 -7.03
C ARG A 60 9.13 4.02 -7.29
N ARG A 61 9.45 3.25 -6.26
CA ARG A 61 10.29 2.05 -6.39
C ARG A 61 9.57 0.96 -7.18
N LEU A 62 8.28 0.77 -6.91
CA LEU A 62 7.44 -0.17 -7.65
C LEU A 62 7.35 0.17 -9.14
N LYS A 63 7.17 1.46 -9.49
CA LYS A 63 7.18 1.93 -10.88
C LYS A 63 8.49 1.57 -11.59
N ALA A 64 9.62 1.83 -10.95
CA ALA A 64 10.93 1.50 -11.52
C ALA A 64 11.13 0.00 -11.74
N LEU A 65 10.59 -0.85 -10.86
CA LEU A 65 10.62 -2.31 -11.04
C LEU A 65 9.78 -2.74 -12.26
N TRP A 66 8.57 -2.19 -12.42
CA TRP A 66 7.72 -2.50 -13.57
C TRP A 66 8.31 -2.04 -14.90
N GLU A 67 8.97 -0.88 -14.93
CA GLU A 67 9.67 -0.40 -16.11
C GLU A 67 10.78 -1.37 -16.53
N ARG A 68 11.62 -1.81 -15.57
CA ARG A 68 12.67 -2.81 -15.83
C ARG A 68 12.12 -4.16 -16.29
N GLU A 69 11.03 -4.62 -15.69
CA GLU A 69 10.41 -5.89 -16.10
C GLU A 69 9.84 -5.80 -17.51
N ARG A 70 9.25 -4.66 -17.88
CA ARG A 70 8.78 -4.41 -19.24
C ARG A 70 9.94 -4.42 -20.23
N GLU A 71 11.00 -3.68 -19.95
CA GLU A 71 12.21 -3.65 -20.78
C GLU A 71 12.80 -5.05 -20.96
N ALA A 72 12.85 -5.86 -19.89
CA ALA A 72 13.33 -7.24 -19.96
C ALA A 72 12.42 -8.13 -20.83
N ARG A 73 11.09 -7.97 -20.74
CA ARG A 73 10.13 -8.70 -21.58
C ARG A 73 10.24 -8.31 -23.05
N GLU A 74 10.35 -7.02 -23.34
CA GLU A 74 10.53 -6.52 -24.70
C GLU A 74 11.85 -7.00 -25.31
N ALA A 75 12.95 -6.96 -24.54
CA ALA A 75 14.24 -7.51 -24.96
C ALA A 75 14.17 -9.02 -25.23
N SER A 76 13.46 -9.77 -24.37
CA SER A 76 13.28 -11.22 -24.54
C SER A 76 12.42 -11.55 -25.77
N ALA A 77 11.38 -10.74 -26.03
CA ALA A 77 10.51 -10.89 -27.20
C ALA A 77 11.19 -10.50 -28.52
N ALA A 78 12.10 -9.51 -28.50
CA ALA A 78 12.88 -9.12 -29.67
C ALA A 78 14.03 -10.10 -30.00
N ALA A 79 14.41 -10.95 -29.04
CA ALA A 79 15.43 -11.98 -29.21
C ALA A 79 14.86 -13.34 -29.65
N ALA A 80 13.53 -13.48 -29.76
CA ALA A 80 12.81 -14.66 -30.22
C ALA A 80 12.34 -14.48 -31.67
#